data_AF-A0A948ZX87-F1
#
_entry.id   AF-A0A948ZX87-F1
#
_cell.length_a   1.000
_cell.length_b   1.000
_cell.length_c   1.000
_cell.angle_alpha   90.00
_cell.angle_beta   90.00
_cell.angle_gamma   90.00
#
_symmetry.space_group_name_H-M   'P 1'
#
loop_
_entity.id
_entity.type
_entity.pdbx_description
1 polymer ?
#
loop_
_entity_poly.entity_id
_entity_poly.type
_entity_poly.pdbx_seq_one_letter_code
_entity_poly.pdbx_strand_id
1 'polypeptide(L)'
;MNRLKNKNIYYFITGAKKAELASKIIKEMISEGARVFTIPTQTSLDFIDLTRIKNIKGNVIKTNWSNKIKLPKEDAVLIAPCTFNTFNSIAIGLANTYPLCLIASSLGNKVPIFIAPAMNKSLWDHPLIQKNIKKLEKWNCRVIWPEISDNKVSMMDVGKILDTLYFSFKRINYLDRKIRDANLNDRLKVYRKKYFSIFTDLGKFLSQKNLNLPTAGCTSIRVSEGFLITSSGAELSNLHQNEISLIVGFNENDNLIKWVGDKLPSSESPLHSIIQKHKKSKIIVHFHCPKMTYSTNLKRFNTIKYDRYGTFAIGRQLLKILGKEKFCIMKYHGEIILGNDNSEIKRTLIKFDKLA
;
A
#
# COMPACT_ATOMS: atom_id res chain seq x y z
N MET A 1 -15.88 -2.80 4.12
CA MET A 1 -15.02 -3.83 4.75
C MET A 1 -14.58 -3.31 6.11
N ASN A 2 -14.29 -4.17 7.08
CA ASN A 2 -13.86 -3.74 8.42
C ASN A 2 -12.38 -4.12 8.66
N ARG A 3 -11.44 -3.52 7.90
CA ARG A 3 -10.01 -3.88 7.97
C ARG A 3 -9.37 -3.55 9.32
N LEU A 4 -9.95 -2.63 10.07
CA LEU A 4 -9.52 -2.19 11.39
C LEU A 4 -10.51 -2.58 12.51
N LYS A 5 -11.37 -3.59 12.28
CA LYS A 5 -12.36 -4.03 13.29
C LYS A 5 -11.69 -4.26 14.64
N ASN A 6 -12.21 -3.59 15.67
CA ASN A 6 -11.74 -3.68 17.06
C ASN A 6 -10.29 -3.22 17.28
N LYS A 7 -9.74 -2.37 16.39
CA LYS A 7 -8.40 -1.81 16.53
C LYS A 7 -8.44 -0.43 17.17
N ASN A 8 -7.61 -0.22 18.18
CA ASN A 8 -7.36 1.09 18.77
C ASN A 8 -6.21 1.76 18.03
N ILE A 9 -6.49 2.85 17.33
CA ILE A 9 -5.48 3.59 16.57
C ILE A 9 -5.19 4.91 17.26
N TYR A 10 -3.95 5.10 17.70
CA TYR A 10 -3.50 6.40 18.15
C TYR A 10 -3.12 7.25 16.94
N TYR A 11 -3.76 8.41 16.82
CA TYR A 11 -3.60 9.29 15.70
C TYR A 11 -3.03 10.64 16.14
N PHE A 12 -1.76 10.86 15.84
CA PHE A 12 -1.05 12.10 16.16
C PHE A 12 -1.11 13.08 15.00
N ILE A 13 -1.46 14.33 15.32
CA ILE A 13 -1.54 15.43 14.37
C ILE A 13 -0.48 16.45 14.75
N THR A 14 0.38 16.82 13.81
CA THR A 14 1.40 17.87 14.02
C THR A 14 1.06 19.14 13.22
N GLY A 15 1.65 20.29 13.60
CA GLY A 15 1.35 21.60 13.01
C GLY A 15 1.87 21.79 11.58
N ALA A 16 1.09 21.34 10.60
CA ALA A 16 1.31 21.60 9.17
C ALA A 16 -0.04 21.85 8.48
N LYS A 17 -0.04 22.61 7.37
CA LYS A 17 -1.28 22.90 6.59
C LYS A 17 -2.09 21.64 6.25
N LYS A 18 -1.43 20.51 6.01
CA LYS A 18 -2.07 19.21 5.73
C LYS A 18 -2.89 18.64 6.89
N ALA A 19 -2.80 19.20 8.09
CA ALA A 19 -3.63 18.84 9.23
C ALA A 19 -5.13 19.11 8.99
N GLU A 20 -5.48 19.98 8.03
CA GLU A 20 -6.87 20.15 7.56
C GLU A 20 -7.53 18.83 7.12
N LEU A 21 -6.72 17.83 6.72
CA LEU A 21 -7.18 16.51 6.30
C LEU A 21 -7.43 15.54 7.46
N ALA A 22 -7.15 15.93 8.71
CA ALA A 22 -7.28 15.06 9.88
C ALA A 22 -8.70 14.50 10.05
N SER A 23 -9.72 15.34 9.87
CA SER A 23 -11.13 14.90 9.92
C SER A 23 -11.44 13.80 8.91
N LYS A 24 -10.84 13.85 7.71
CA LYS A 24 -10.99 12.81 6.67
C LYS A 24 -10.31 11.51 7.10
N ILE A 25 -9.07 11.58 7.57
CA ILE A 25 -8.29 10.42 8.03
C ILE A 25 -9.02 9.69 9.16
N ILE A 26 -9.53 10.43 10.16
CA ILE A 26 -10.29 9.87 11.29
C ILE A 26 -11.54 9.12 10.78
N LYS A 27 -12.34 9.76 9.91
CA LYS A 27 -13.58 9.16 9.38
C LYS A 27 -13.30 7.88 8.60
N GLU A 28 -12.26 7.85 7.77
CA GLU A 28 -11.90 6.65 7.00
C GLU A 28 -11.43 5.49 7.91
N MET A 29 -10.65 5.77 8.96
CA MET A 29 -10.28 4.73 9.94
C MET A 29 -11.50 4.17 10.67
N ILE A 30 -12.42 5.04 11.09
CA ILE A 30 -13.66 4.63 11.78
C ILE A 30 -14.57 3.82 10.85
N SER A 31 -14.68 4.20 9.56
CA SER A 31 -15.46 3.43 8.59
C SER A 31 -14.90 2.02 8.34
N GLU A 32 -13.61 1.81 8.61
CA GLU A 32 -12.96 0.49 8.57
C GLU A 32 -13.04 -0.26 9.92
N GLY A 33 -13.74 0.31 10.91
CA GLY A 33 -14.06 -0.33 12.19
C GLY A 33 -13.08 -0.04 13.33
N ALA A 34 -12.18 0.93 13.17
CA ALA A 34 -11.26 1.35 14.23
C ALA A 34 -11.94 2.24 15.28
N ARG A 35 -11.40 2.22 16.50
CA ARG A 35 -11.57 3.27 17.50
C ARG A 35 -10.37 4.19 17.41
N VAL A 36 -10.61 5.48 17.18
CA VAL A 36 -9.52 6.43 16.95
C VAL A 36 -9.30 7.27 18.19
N PHE A 37 -8.05 7.41 18.61
CA PHE A 37 -7.63 8.27 19.71
C PHE A 37 -6.76 9.38 19.13
N THR A 38 -7.34 10.56 18.94
CA THR A 38 -6.65 11.69 18.33
C THR A 38 -5.85 12.46 19.39
N ILE A 39 -4.55 12.63 19.15
CA ILE A 39 -3.62 13.35 20.03
C ILE A 39 -2.92 14.47 19.22
N PRO A 40 -3.47 15.70 19.21
CA PRO A 40 -2.84 16.82 18.53
C PRO A 40 -1.62 17.34 19.30
N THR A 41 -0.60 17.82 18.59
CA THR A 41 0.41 18.73 19.19
C THR A 41 -0.22 20.09 19.45
N GLN A 42 0.33 20.85 20.40
CA GLN A 42 -0.15 22.21 20.67
C GLN A 42 -0.17 23.07 19.39
N THR A 43 0.90 23.02 18.59
CA THR A 43 1.00 23.74 17.31
C THR A 43 0.05 23.24 16.21
N SER A 44 -0.52 22.04 16.34
CA SER A 44 -1.50 21.55 15.37
C SER A 44 -2.88 22.15 15.56
N LEU A 45 -3.16 22.71 16.75
CA LEU A 45 -4.44 23.32 17.07
C LEU A 45 -4.75 24.54 16.17
N ASP A 46 -3.72 25.21 15.66
CA ASP A 46 -3.87 26.34 14.73
C ASP A 46 -4.32 25.91 13.31
N PHE A 47 -4.22 24.61 12.99
CA PHE A 47 -4.49 24.06 11.66
C PHE A 47 -5.71 23.15 11.61
N ILE A 48 -6.35 22.87 12.75
CA ILE A 48 -7.47 21.95 12.84
C ILE A 48 -8.69 22.60 13.48
N ASP A 49 -9.86 22.23 12.99
CA ASP A 49 -11.11 22.49 13.72
C ASP A 49 -11.28 21.41 14.80
N LEU A 50 -10.87 21.77 16.02
CA LEU A 50 -10.92 20.87 17.18
C LEU A 50 -12.35 20.46 17.52
N THR A 51 -13.31 21.36 17.36
CA THR A 51 -14.73 21.11 17.62
C THR A 51 -15.28 20.07 16.66
N ARG A 52 -14.98 20.22 15.36
CA ARG A 52 -15.36 19.25 14.34
C ARG A 52 -14.75 17.87 14.60
N ILE A 53 -13.48 17.81 14.99
CA ILE A 53 -12.78 16.55 15.29
C ILE A 53 -13.37 15.85 16.51
N LYS A 54 -13.72 16.62 17.56
CA LYS A 54 -14.39 16.11 18.77
C LYS A 54 -15.74 15.48 18.47
N ASN A 55 -16.49 16.06 17.53
CA ASN A 55 -17.84 15.61 17.18
C ASN A 55 -17.88 14.38 16.26
N ILE A 56 -16.72 13.84 15.84
CA ILE A 56 -16.69 12.61 15.04
C ILE A 56 -16.95 11.41 15.96
N LYS A 57 -18.13 10.79 15.84
CA LYS A 57 -18.48 9.57 16.58
C LYS A 57 -17.44 8.47 16.36
N GLY A 58 -16.92 7.90 17.44
CA GLY A 58 -15.87 6.87 17.40
C GLY A 58 -14.44 7.42 17.51
N ASN A 59 -14.28 8.75 17.62
CA ASN A 59 -13.04 9.42 17.93
C ASN A 59 -13.03 9.88 19.40
N VAL A 60 -11.91 9.67 20.10
CA VAL A 60 -11.64 10.19 21.43
C VAL A 60 -10.46 11.13 21.33
N ILE A 61 -10.59 12.36 21.82
CA ILE A 61 -9.50 13.33 21.78
C ILE A 61 -8.81 13.45 23.13
N LYS A 62 -7.47 13.51 23.12
CA LYS A 62 -6.68 13.78 24.32
C LYS A 62 -5.51 14.71 23.98
N THR A 63 -5.50 15.88 24.58
CA THR A 63 -4.56 16.97 24.27
C THR A 63 -3.42 17.08 25.28
N ASN A 64 -3.61 16.61 26.52
CA ASN A 64 -2.65 16.76 27.62
C ASN A 64 -2.89 15.72 28.73
N TRP A 65 -2.07 15.80 29.79
CA TRP A 65 -2.07 14.93 30.97
C TRP A 65 -3.28 15.15 31.86
N SER A 66 -3.73 16.40 32.00
CA SER A 66 -4.83 16.76 32.92
C SER A 66 -6.17 16.19 32.48
N ASN A 67 -6.34 15.86 31.20
CA ASN A 67 -7.49 15.14 30.72
C ASN A 67 -7.55 13.74 31.37
N LYS A 68 -8.61 13.43 32.14
CA LYS A 68 -8.73 12.17 32.89
C LYS A 68 -9.08 10.93 32.04
N ILE A 69 -9.29 11.08 30.72
CA ILE A 69 -9.62 9.95 29.85
C ILE A 69 -8.47 8.93 29.84
N LYS A 70 -8.77 7.69 30.21
CA LYS A 70 -7.83 6.57 30.12
C LYS A 70 -7.76 6.07 28.67
N LEU A 71 -6.57 6.11 28.07
CA LEU A 71 -6.36 5.54 26.74
C LEU A 71 -6.18 4.01 26.87
N PRO A 72 -6.81 3.19 26.01
CA PRO A 72 -6.57 1.75 25.97
C PRO A 72 -5.24 1.45 25.28
N LYS A 73 -4.73 0.22 25.43
CA LYS A 73 -3.55 -0.21 24.65
C LYS A 73 -3.81 -0.03 23.14
N GLU A 74 -2.88 0.63 22.48
CA GLU A 74 -2.89 0.88 21.05
C GLU A 74 -2.47 -0.35 20.24
N ASP A 75 -3.14 -0.57 19.11
CA ASP A 75 -2.75 -1.60 18.13
C ASP A 75 -1.77 -1.03 17.07
N ALA A 76 -1.87 0.27 16.79
CA ALA A 76 -0.96 1.00 15.91
C ALA A 76 -0.98 2.50 16.19
N VAL A 77 0.09 3.17 15.78
CA VAL A 77 0.25 4.62 15.83
C VAL A 77 0.33 5.17 14.40
N LEU A 78 -0.47 6.18 14.09
CA LEU A 78 -0.35 6.98 12.87
C LEU A 78 0.01 8.42 13.23
N ILE A 79 1.08 8.94 12.63
CA ILE A 79 1.52 10.33 12.77
C ILE A 79 1.38 10.99 11.39
N ALA A 80 0.30 11.72 11.17
CA ALA A 80 -0.03 12.29 9.87
C ALA A 80 -0.90 13.56 10.02
N PRO A 81 -0.42 14.75 9.61
CA PRO A 81 0.94 15.05 9.16
C PRO A 81 1.97 14.85 10.28
N CYS A 82 3.21 14.53 9.90
CA CYS A 82 4.40 14.58 10.75
C CYS A 82 5.35 15.70 10.30
N THR A 83 5.46 16.77 11.08
CA THR A 83 6.36 17.91 10.81
C THR A 83 7.82 17.54 11.02
N PHE A 84 8.71 18.35 10.46
CA PHE A 84 10.16 18.21 10.66
C PHE A 84 10.54 18.14 12.15
N ASN A 85 9.99 19.03 12.98
CA ASN A 85 10.25 19.03 14.43
C ASN A 85 9.93 17.67 15.06
N THR A 86 8.69 17.21 14.92
CA THR A 86 8.23 15.95 15.51
C THR A 86 9.01 14.75 14.96
N PHE A 87 9.26 14.71 13.65
CA PHE A 87 10.02 13.64 13.01
C PHE A 87 11.42 13.47 13.62
N ASN A 88 12.14 14.58 13.78
CA ASN A 88 13.47 14.57 14.38
C ASN A 88 13.43 14.28 15.89
N SER A 89 12.44 14.82 16.62
CA SER A 89 12.24 14.53 18.04
C SER A 89 12.08 13.04 18.30
N ILE A 90 11.28 12.33 17.49
CA ILE A 90 11.12 10.87 17.60
C ILE A 90 12.45 10.19 17.35
N ALA A 91 13.17 10.56 16.29
CA ALA A 91 14.43 9.92 15.91
C ALA A 91 15.54 10.09 16.96
N ILE A 92 15.50 11.13 17.80
CA ILE A 92 16.46 11.32 18.90
C ILE A 92 15.93 10.84 20.27
N GLY A 93 14.69 10.34 20.33
CA GLY A 93 14.07 9.89 21.59
C GLY A 93 13.62 11.01 22.52
N LEU A 94 13.40 12.22 22.00
CA LEU A 94 12.90 13.33 22.79
C LEU A 94 11.43 13.11 23.17
N ALA A 95 11.14 13.16 24.47
CA ALA A 95 9.83 12.91 25.05
C ALA A 95 9.42 14.02 26.02
N ASN A 96 9.40 15.27 25.55
CA ASN A 96 9.13 16.47 26.38
C ASN A 96 7.71 17.06 26.20
N THR A 97 6.85 16.44 25.37
CA THR A 97 5.46 16.86 25.15
C THR A 97 4.53 15.66 25.18
N TYR A 98 3.22 15.88 25.34
CA TYR A 98 2.22 14.80 25.43
C TYR A 98 2.30 13.81 24.29
N PRO A 99 2.17 14.29 23.05
CA PRO A 99 2.31 13.42 21.91
C PRO A 99 3.65 12.69 21.88
N LEU A 100 4.77 13.37 22.16
CA LEU A 100 6.09 12.73 22.08
C LEU A 100 6.31 11.65 23.16
N CYS A 101 5.84 11.86 24.39
CA CYS A 101 5.90 10.83 25.44
C CYS A 101 5.11 9.58 25.04
N LEU A 102 3.90 9.75 24.50
CA LEU A 102 3.09 8.62 24.04
C LEU A 102 3.75 7.90 22.86
N ILE A 103 4.26 8.64 21.87
CA ILE A 103 4.95 8.04 20.71
C ILE A 103 6.19 7.25 21.16
N ALA A 104 6.99 7.82 22.07
CA ALA A 104 8.16 7.14 22.64
C ALA A 104 7.76 5.86 23.39
N SER A 105 6.68 5.90 24.18
CA SER A 105 6.14 4.74 24.88
C SER A 105 5.64 3.66 23.90
N SER A 106 4.87 4.04 22.88
CA SER A 106 4.40 3.12 21.83
C SER A 106 5.57 2.45 21.11
N LEU A 107 6.64 3.20 20.81
CA LEU A 107 7.85 2.66 20.19
C LEU A 107 8.54 1.65 21.12
N GLY A 108 8.69 1.97 22.41
CA GLY A 108 9.22 1.04 23.42
C GLY A 108 8.39 -0.22 23.58
N ASN A 109 7.07 -0.11 23.44
CA ASN A 109 6.12 -1.23 23.44
C ASN A 109 6.08 -2.02 22.12
N LYS A 110 6.95 -1.70 21.16
CA LYS A 110 7.02 -2.34 19.83
C LYS A 110 5.72 -2.24 19.04
N VAL A 111 4.93 -1.21 19.28
CA VAL A 111 3.71 -0.93 18.51
C VAL A 111 4.11 -0.46 17.10
N PRO A 112 3.45 -0.95 16.03
CA PRO A 112 3.69 -0.44 14.68
C PRO A 112 3.42 1.06 14.58
N ILE A 113 4.45 1.82 14.18
CA ILE A 113 4.37 3.28 14.00
C ILE A 113 4.42 3.62 12.51
N PHE A 114 3.43 4.38 12.04
CA PHE A 114 3.34 4.89 10.68
C PHE A 114 3.55 6.40 10.70
N ILE A 115 4.50 6.88 9.92
CA ILE A 115 4.89 8.29 9.90
C ILE A 115 4.67 8.82 8.50
N ALA A 116 3.80 9.82 8.33
CA ALA A 116 3.57 10.50 7.07
C ALA A 116 4.17 11.91 7.13
N PRO A 117 5.42 12.11 6.66
CA PRO A 117 6.10 13.39 6.71
C PRO A 117 5.34 14.46 5.93
N ALA A 118 5.26 15.66 6.50
CA ALA A 118 4.67 16.83 5.87
C ALA A 118 5.56 18.05 6.16
N MET A 119 6.50 18.30 5.24
CA MET A 119 7.47 19.38 5.33
C MET A 119 7.77 19.92 3.93
N ASN A 120 8.28 21.15 3.85
CA ASN A 120 8.69 21.74 2.58
C ASN A 120 9.98 21.08 2.05
N LYS A 121 10.36 21.43 0.82
CA LYS A 121 11.52 20.83 0.13
C LYS A 121 12.84 21.06 0.90
N SER A 122 13.09 22.26 1.40
CA SER A 122 14.32 22.56 2.16
C SER A 122 14.45 21.74 3.44
N LEU A 123 13.35 21.54 4.18
CA LEU A 123 13.35 20.69 5.36
C LEU A 123 13.50 19.21 5.02
N TRP A 124 12.93 18.75 3.90
CA TRP A 124 13.10 17.37 3.42
C TRP A 124 14.55 17.08 3.00
N ASP A 125 15.21 18.06 2.39
CA ASP A 125 16.60 17.96 1.93
C ASP A 125 17.62 18.12 3.06
N HIS A 126 17.16 18.46 4.27
CA HIS A 126 18.01 18.58 5.43
C HIS A 126 18.77 17.26 5.71
N PRO A 127 20.09 17.29 5.99
CA PRO A 127 20.93 16.09 6.07
C PRO A 127 20.50 15.09 7.15
N LEU A 128 19.79 15.56 8.19
CA LEU A 128 19.23 14.69 9.22
C LEU A 128 18.07 13.82 8.73
N ILE A 129 17.28 14.25 7.73
CA ILE A 129 16.09 13.49 7.30
C ILE A 129 16.48 12.10 6.82
N GLN A 130 17.43 12.00 5.90
CA GLN A 130 17.85 10.70 5.36
C GLN A 130 18.49 9.80 6.43
N LYS A 131 19.23 10.39 7.38
CA LYS A 131 19.79 9.65 8.53
C LYS A 131 18.69 9.13 9.46
N ASN A 132 17.72 9.98 9.75
CA ASN A 132 16.62 9.67 10.66
C ASN A 132 15.61 8.70 10.07
N ILE A 133 15.35 8.74 8.75
CA ILE A 133 14.56 7.71 8.05
C ILE A 133 15.17 6.34 8.31
N LYS A 134 16.46 6.15 7.99
CA LYS A 134 17.16 4.88 8.20
C LYS A 134 17.13 4.42 9.66
N LYS A 135 17.25 5.36 10.61
CA LYS A 135 17.20 5.08 12.05
C LYS A 135 15.80 4.61 12.48
N LEU A 136 14.76 5.34 12.06
CA LEU A 136 13.37 5.02 12.38
C LEU A 136 12.94 3.68 11.75
N GLU A 137 13.36 3.40 10.51
CA GLU A 137 13.11 2.11 9.85
C GLU A 137 13.76 0.94 10.61
N LYS A 138 14.99 1.12 11.12
CA LYS A 138 15.63 0.13 12.01
C LYS A 138 14.86 -0.10 13.31
N TRP A 139 14.10 0.89 13.77
CA TRP A 139 13.21 0.78 14.93
C TRP A 139 11.81 0.27 14.56
N ASN A 140 11.64 -0.26 13.34
CA ASN A 140 10.37 -0.78 12.83
C ASN A 140 9.27 0.29 12.66
N CYS A 141 9.65 1.57 12.62
CA CYS A 141 8.77 2.63 12.15
C CYS A 141 8.66 2.58 10.63
N ARG A 142 7.47 2.78 10.10
CA ARG A 142 7.19 2.82 8.66
C ARG A 142 7.05 4.27 8.21
N VAL A 143 8.11 4.80 7.61
CA VAL A 143 8.07 6.13 6.99
C VAL A 143 7.39 6.02 5.63
N ILE A 144 6.24 6.69 5.50
CA ILE A 144 5.50 6.78 4.24
C ILE A 144 6.12 7.94 3.46
N TRP A 145 6.81 7.61 2.37
CA TRP A 145 7.46 8.62 1.54
C TRP A 145 6.48 9.71 1.11
N PRO A 146 6.87 10.99 1.17
CA PRO A 146 6.01 12.10 0.76
C PRO A 146 5.83 12.15 -0.76
N GLU A 147 4.88 12.94 -1.23
CA GLU A 147 4.84 13.32 -2.64
C GLU A 147 5.99 14.27 -2.92
N ILE A 148 6.87 13.90 -3.85
CA ILE A 148 8.01 14.70 -4.27
C ILE A 148 7.83 15.09 -5.73
N SER A 149 7.97 16.39 -5.97
CA SER A 149 8.12 17.01 -7.29
C SER A 149 9.29 17.98 -7.23
N ASP A 150 9.76 18.44 -8.39
CA ASP A 150 11.01 19.19 -8.54
C ASP A 150 11.15 20.33 -7.50
N ASN A 151 10.07 21.09 -7.25
CA ASN A 151 10.09 22.22 -6.33
C ASN A 151 9.20 22.05 -5.08
N LYS A 152 8.62 20.86 -4.85
CA LYS A 152 7.65 20.69 -3.75
C LYS A 152 7.68 19.29 -3.15
N VAL A 153 7.71 19.26 -1.82
CA VAL A 153 7.45 18.08 -1.00
C VAL A 153 6.14 18.29 -0.25
N SER A 154 5.28 17.26 -0.22
CA SER A 154 4.03 17.31 0.51
C SER A 154 3.68 15.96 1.12
N MET A 155 2.81 15.98 2.14
CA MET A 155 2.28 14.74 2.72
C MET A 155 1.65 13.87 1.63
N MET A 156 1.94 12.56 1.69
CA MET A 156 1.38 11.55 0.80
C MET A 156 -0.16 11.56 0.79
N ASP A 157 -0.75 11.09 -0.31
CA ASP A 157 -2.21 10.92 -0.41
C ASP A 157 -2.76 10.12 0.77
N VAL A 158 -3.89 10.58 1.31
CA VAL A 158 -4.56 9.98 2.47
C VAL A 158 -4.89 8.51 2.22
N GLY A 159 -5.33 8.16 1.02
CA GLY A 159 -5.62 6.78 0.65
C GLY A 159 -4.40 5.90 0.78
N LYS A 160 -3.23 6.35 0.30
CA LYS A 160 -1.97 5.60 0.38
C LYS A 160 -1.47 5.48 1.82
N ILE A 161 -1.60 6.53 2.62
CA ILE A 161 -1.27 6.51 4.05
C ILE A 161 -2.10 5.43 4.75
N LEU A 162 -3.41 5.48 4.55
CA LEU A 162 -4.34 4.58 5.19
C LEU A 162 -4.21 3.15 4.70
N ASP A 163 -4.01 2.93 3.40
CA ASP A 163 -3.77 1.59 2.90
C ASP A 163 -2.47 0.98 3.43
N THR A 164 -1.43 1.79 3.67
CA THR A 164 -0.20 1.33 4.33
C THR A 164 -0.47 0.87 5.77
N LEU A 165 -1.31 1.62 6.51
CA LEU A 165 -1.79 1.24 7.85
C LEU A 165 -2.65 -0.03 7.78
N TYR A 166 -3.61 -0.10 6.88
CA TYR A 166 -4.55 -1.22 6.80
C TYR A 166 -3.85 -2.52 6.43
N PHE A 167 -2.83 -2.45 5.58
CA PHE A 167 -2.07 -3.64 5.16
C PHE A 167 -1.31 -4.32 6.30
N SER A 168 -1.05 -3.64 7.44
CA SER A 168 -0.49 -4.31 8.63
C SER A 168 -1.49 -5.21 9.36
N PHE A 169 -2.78 -5.02 9.12
CA PHE A 169 -3.85 -5.79 9.76
C PHE A 169 -4.58 -6.72 8.80
N LYS A 170 -4.84 -6.25 7.58
CA LYS A 170 -5.55 -7.03 6.56
C LYS A 170 -5.05 -6.66 5.15
N ARG A 171 -4.41 -7.63 4.48
CA ARG A 171 -3.87 -7.49 3.12
C ARG A 171 -4.93 -7.50 2.02
N ILE A 172 -6.04 -8.20 2.24
CA ILE A 172 -7.05 -8.45 1.21
C ILE A 172 -8.20 -7.47 1.35
N ASN A 173 -8.43 -6.74 0.27
CA ASN A 173 -9.46 -5.71 0.16
C ASN A 173 -10.56 -6.08 -0.85
N TYR A 174 -10.81 -7.37 -1.05
CA TYR A 174 -11.93 -7.89 -1.85
C TYR A 174 -12.68 -9.00 -1.09
N LEU A 175 -13.95 -9.22 -1.40
CA LEU A 175 -14.67 -10.42 -0.98
C LEU A 175 -14.17 -11.60 -1.80
N ASP A 176 -13.94 -12.74 -1.18
CA ASP A 176 -13.49 -13.93 -1.88
C ASP A 176 -14.50 -15.08 -1.75
N ARG A 177 -14.63 -15.86 -2.84
CA ARG A 177 -15.43 -17.08 -2.88
C ARG A 177 -14.60 -18.19 -3.49
N LYS A 178 -14.13 -19.10 -2.66
CA LYS A 178 -13.46 -20.33 -3.09
C LYS A 178 -14.47 -21.29 -3.71
N ILE A 179 -14.26 -21.66 -4.97
CA ILE A 179 -15.07 -22.63 -5.71
C ILE A 179 -14.52 -24.03 -5.45
N ARG A 180 -15.42 -24.96 -5.10
CA ARG A 180 -15.10 -26.38 -4.89
C ARG A 180 -15.67 -27.17 -6.06
N ASP A 181 -14.83 -27.42 -7.06
CA ASP A 181 -15.18 -28.11 -8.30
C ASP A 181 -14.02 -29.04 -8.70
N ALA A 182 -14.29 -30.34 -8.85
CA ALA A 182 -13.25 -31.35 -9.11
C ALA A 182 -12.57 -31.13 -10.48
N ASN A 183 -13.36 -30.82 -11.52
CA ASN A 183 -12.84 -30.60 -12.87
C ASN A 183 -11.93 -29.37 -12.93
N LEU A 184 -12.31 -28.28 -12.26
CA LEU A 184 -11.46 -27.08 -12.17
C LEU A 184 -10.18 -27.33 -11.37
N ASN A 185 -10.23 -28.16 -10.32
CA ASN A 185 -9.03 -28.55 -9.57
C ASN A 185 -8.06 -29.37 -10.43
N ASP A 186 -8.57 -30.32 -11.21
CA ASP A 186 -7.72 -31.12 -12.10
C ASP A 186 -7.12 -30.27 -13.24
N ARG A 187 -7.90 -29.34 -13.81
CA ARG A 187 -7.38 -28.34 -14.75
C ARG A 187 -6.29 -27.48 -14.12
N LEU A 188 -6.47 -27.02 -12.88
CA LEU A 188 -5.45 -26.25 -12.16
C LEU A 188 -4.15 -27.05 -11.97
N LYS A 189 -4.21 -28.36 -11.66
CA LYS A 189 -3.02 -29.22 -11.57
C LYS A 189 -2.26 -29.27 -12.91
N VAL A 190 -2.98 -29.42 -14.02
CA VAL A 190 -2.38 -29.42 -15.37
C VAL A 190 -1.74 -28.07 -15.68
N TYR A 191 -2.44 -26.97 -15.37
CA TYR A 191 -1.92 -25.63 -15.60
C TYR A 191 -0.70 -25.28 -14.75
N ARG A 192 -0.67 -25.70 -13.48
CA ARG A 192 0.52 -25.55 -12.63
C ARG A 192 1.71 -26.25 -13.28
N LYS A 193 1.58 -27.53 -13.68
CA LYS A 193 2.67 -28.24 -14.37
C LYS A 193 3.13 -27.52 -15.65
N LYS A 194 2.19 -27.02 -16.46
CA LYS A 194 2.47 -26.39 -17.75
C LYS A 194 3.11 -25.01 -17.64
N TYR A 195 2.65 -24.17 -16.71
CA TYR A 195 2.99 -22.74 -16.67
C TYR A 195 3.90 -22.35 -15.50
N PHE A 196 4.18 -23.24 -14.55
CA PHE A 196 4.97 -22.91 -13.36
C PHE A 196 6.35 -22.35 -13.68
N SER A 197 7.04 -22.90 -14.69
CA SER A 197 8.35 -22.41 -15.12
C SER A 197 8.33 -20.93 -15.53
N ILE A 198 7.23 -20.48 -16.16
CA ILE A 198 7.03 -19.09 -16.57
C ILE A 198 7.01 -18.16 -15.36
N PHE A 199 6.27 -18.53 -14.31
CA PHE A 199 6.20 -17.78 -13.06
C PHE A 199 7.57 -17.70 -12.37
N THR A 200 8.25 -18.83 -12.22
CA THR A 200 9.55 -18.89 -11.52
C THR A 200 10.65 -18.16 -12.28
N ASP A 201 10.65 -18.21 -13.61
CA ASP A 201 11.63 -17.50 -14.44
C ASP A 201 11.47 -15.97 -14.33
N LEU A 202 10.23 -15.47 -14.36
CA LEU A 202 9.97 -14.04 -14.15
C LEU A 202 10.31 -13.59 -12.73
N GLY A 203 9.93 -14.37 -11.72
CA GLY A 203 10.20 -14.04 -10.33
C GLY A 203 11.69 -13.98 -10.02
N LYS A 204 12.47 -14.95 -10.49
CA LYS A 204 13.94 -14.95 -10.40
C LYS A 204 14.55 -13.75 -11.13
N PHE A 205 14.08 -13.45 -12.33
CA PHE A 205 14.58 -12.31 -13.10
C PHE A 205 14.35 -10.96 -12.39
N LEU A 206 13.14 -10.74 -11.85
CA LEU A 206 12.82 -9.52 -11.09
C LEU A 206 13.72 -9.36 -9.85
N SER A 207 13.95 -10.45 -9.13
CA SER A 207 14.84 -10.48 -7.96
C SER A 207 16.30 -10.20 -8.36
N GLN A 208 16.82 -10.88 -9.39
CA GLN A 208 18.19 -10.69 -9.88
C GLN A 208 18.46 -9.25 -10.36
N LYS A 209 17.44 -8.57 -10.90
CA LYS A 209 17.54 -7.18 -11.34
C LYS A 209 17.24 -6.17 -10.24
N ASN A 210 16.96 -6.61 -9.01
CA ASN A 210 16.57 -5.74 -7.90
C ASN A 210 15.36 -4.83 -8.22
N LEU A 211 14.47 -5.30 -9.11
CA LEU A 211 13.30 -4.55 -9.56
C LEU A 211 12.07 -4.80 -8.69
N ASN A 212 12.18 -5.67 -7.67
CA ASN A 212 11.07 -6.01 -6.82
C ASN A 212 11.54 -6.46 -5.44
N LEU A 213 10.74 -6.16 -4.41
CA LEU A 213 10.90 -6.80 -3.10
C LEU A 213 10.39 -8.25 -3.18
N PRO A 214 10.96 -9.20 -2.41
CA PRO A 214 10.68 -10.63 -2.58
C PRO A 214 9.20 -11.02 -2.56
N THR A 215 8.41 -10.38 -1.68
CA THR A 215 6.98 -10.67 -1.45
C THR A 215 6.03 -9.59 -1.98
N ALA A 216 6.55 -8.66 -2.78
CA ALA A 216 5.75 -7.60 -3.39
C ALA A 216 5.42 -7.96 -4.84
N GLY A 217 4.31 -7.43 -5.37
CA GLY A 217 3.89 -7.73 -6.74
C GLY A 217 3.21 -9.10 -6.92
N CYS A 218 2.80 -9.38 -8.16
CA CYS A 218 2.24 -10.66 -8.56
C CYS A 218 2.29 -10.85 -10.08
N THR A 219 2.27 -12.10 -10.52
CA THR A 219 2.15 -12.44 -11.94
C THR A 219 0.82 -13.14 -12.19
N SER A 220 0.20 -12.88 -13.33
CA SER A 220 -0.96 -13.65 -13.81
C SER A 220 -0.79 -14.14 -15.23
N ILE A 221 -1.33 -15.31 -15.54
CA ILE A 221 -1.30 -15.92 -16.87
C ILE A 221 -2.72 -16.33 -17.29
N ARG A 222 -3.17 -15.87 -18.44
CA ARG A 222 -4.46 -16.23 -19.03
C ARG A 222 -4.52 -17.71 -19.40
N VAL A 223 -5.65 -18.34 -19.08
CA VAL A 223 -6.04 -19.71 -19.48
C VAL A 223 -7.50 -19.71 -19.97
N SER A 224 -8.04 -20.86 -20.38
CA SER A 224 -9.39 -20.96 -20.97
C SER A 224 -10.51 -20.57 -20.00
N GLU A 225 -10.39 -20.93 -18.73
CA GLU A 225 -11.43 -20.73 -17.70
C GLU A 225 -11.28 -19.38 -16.98
N GLY A 226 -10.23 -18.62 -17.28
CA GLY A 226 -9.90 -17.36 -16.61
C GLY A 226 -8.40 -17.08 -16.61
N PHE A 227 -7.80 -16.95 -15.44
CA PHE A 227 -6.36 -16.74 -15.33
C PHE A 227 -5.76 -17.30 -14.04
N LEU A 228 -4.54 -17.82 -14.15
CA LEU A 228 -3.70 -18.19 -13.03
C LEU A 228 -3.11 -16.92 -12.42
N ILE A 229 -2.98 -16.85 -11.10
CA ILE A 229 -2.31 -15.76 -10.40
C ILE A 229 -1.55 -16.28 -9.19
N THR A 230 -0.43 -15.65 -8.88
CA THR A 230 0.31 -15.94 -7.64
C THR A 230 -0.49 -15.54 -6.41
N SER A 231 -0.26 -16.23 -5.29
CA SER A 231 -0.97 -16.01 -4.03
C SER A 231 -0.51 -14.74 -3.32
N SER A 232 -1.36 -14.19 -2.45
CA SER A 232 -1.00 -13.01 -1.66
C SER A 232 0.16 -13.32 -0.71
N GLY A 233 1.23 -12.53 -0.79
CA GLY A 233 2.42 -12.69 0.03
C GLY A 233 3.38 -13.80 -0.39
N ALA A 234 3.17 -14.41 -1.56
CA ALA A 234 4.10 -15.38 -2.12
C ALA A 234 5.45 -14.74 -2.46
N GLU A 235 6.54 -15.46 -2.25
CA GLU A 235 7.87 -15.02 -2.66
C GLU A 235 8.09 -15.37 -4.14
N LEU A 236 8.15 -14.38 -5.02
CA LEU A 236 8.15 -14.64 -6.47
C LEU A 236 9.42 -15.37 -6.93
N SER A 237 10.57 -15.13 -6.30
CA SER A 237 11.84 -15.81 -6.57
C SER A 237 11.89 -17.26 -6.10
N ASN A 238 11.06 -17.63 -5.13
CA ASN A 238 11.01 -18.95 -4.50
C ASN A 238 9.58 -19.48 -4.40
N LEU A 239 8.85 -19.41 -5.51
CA LEU A 239 7.45 -19.77 -5.59
C LEU A 239 7.26 -21.29 -5.52
N HIS A 240 6.19 -21.76 -4.87
CA HIS A 240 5.74 -23.15 -4.95
C HIS A 240 4.46 -23.31 -5.79
N GLN A 241 4.23 -24.48 -6.38
CA GLN A 241 3.08 -24.70 -7.28
C GLN A 241 1.73 -24.46 -6.57
N ASN A 242 1.62 -24.81 -5.29
CA ASN A 242 0.41 -24.60 -4.50
C ASN A 242 0.08 -23.11 -4.24
N GLU A 243 1.01 -22.21 -4.56
CA GLU A 243 0.84 -20.75 -4.46
C GLU A 243 0.30 -20.13 -5.74
N ILE A 244 -0.04 -20.93 -6.75
CA ILE A 244 -0.74 -20.46 -7.94
C ILE A 244 -2.20 -20.86 -7.83
N SER A 245 -3.08 -19.86 -7.88
CA SER A 245 -4.53 -20.05 -7.83
C SER A 245 -5.17 -19.63 -9.16
N LEU A 246 -6.29 -20.25 -9.51
CA LEU A 246 -7.06 -19.95 -10.71
C LEU A 246 -8.21 -19.01 -10.34
N ILE A 247 -8.24 -17.83 -10.94
CA ILE A 247 -9.41 -16.95 -10.92
C ILE A 247 -10.35 -17.37 -12.04
N VAL A 248 -11.59 -17.70 -11.68
CA VAL A 248 -12.63 -18.19 -12.59
C VAL A 248 -13.78 -17.20 -12.78
N GLY A 249 -13.79 -16.11 -12.03
CA GLY A 249 -14.78 -15.06 -12.19
C GLY A 249 -14.65 -13.96 -11.15
N PHE A 250 -15.37 -12.87 -11.37
CA PHE A 250 -15.40 -11.73 -10.47
C PHE A 250 -16.71 -10.95 -10.60
N ASN A 251 -17.05 -10.16 -9.59
CA ASN A 251 -18.14 -9.19 -9.63
C ASN A 251 -17.61 -7.84 -9.12
N GLU A 252 -17.64 -6.83 -9.98
CA GLU A 252 -17.11 -5.49 -9.65
C GLU A 252 -17.95 -4.76 -8.60
N ASN A 253 -19.28 -4.93 -8.62
CA ASN A 253 -20.21 -4.23 -7.72
C ASN A 253 -20.04 -4.72 -6.28
N ASP A 254 -19.87 -6.03 -6.11
CA ASP A 254 -19.67 -6.66 -4.79
C ASP A 254 -18.20 -6.65 -4.35
N ASN A 255 -17.31 -6.17 -5.21
CA ASN A 255 -15.87 -6.29 -5.07
C ASN A 255 -15.44 -7.75 -4.77
N LEU A 256 -15.97 -8.71 -5.54
CA LEU A 256 -15.87 -10.16 -5.32
C LEU A 256 -14.92 -10.84 -6.31
N ILE A 257 -14.08 -11.76 -5.81
CA ILE A 257 -13.22 -12.66 -6.59
C ILE A 257 -13.63 -14.11 -6.35
N LYS A 258 -13.91 -14.86 -7.44
CA LYS A 258 -14.19 -16.30 -7.41
C LYS A 258 -12.96 -17.08 -7.86
N TRP A 259 -12.52 -18.04 -7.06
CA TRP A 259 -11.20 -18.67 -7.28
C TRP A 259 -11.16 -20.15 -6.89
N VAL A 260 -10.20 -20.88 -7.45
CA VAL A 260 -9.86 -22.28 -7.14
C VAL A 260 -8.37 -22.36 -6.82
N GLY A 261 -7.98 -23.14 -5.81
CA GLY A 261 -6.58 -23.33 -5.43
C GLY A 261 -6.39 -23.61 -3.95
N ASP A 262 -5.13 -23.70 -3.52
CA ASP A 262 -4.80 -24.02 -2.12
C ASP A 262 -4.72 -22.75 -1.27
N LYS A 263 -4.01 -21.74 -1.78
CA LYS A 263 -3.76 -20.46 -1.11
C LYS A 263 -4.57 -19.32 -1.72
N LEU A 264 -4.87 -18.32 -0.89
CA LEU A 264 -5.67 -17.17 -1.30
C LEU A 264 -4.95 -16.37 -2.42
N PRO A 265 -5.66 -15.98 -3.50
CA PRO A 265 -5.07 -15.23 -4.60
C PRO A 265 -4.46 -13.89 -4.17
N SER A 266 -3.58 -13.32 -5.01
CA SER A 266 -2.99 -11.99 -4.79
C SER A 266 -4.05 -10.94 -4.40
N SER A 267 -3.65 -9.98 -3.55
CA SER A 267 -4.48 -8.80 -3.23
C SER A 267 -4.85 -8.01 -4.49
N GLU A 268 -4.06 -8.11 -5.54
CA GLU A 268 -4.24 -7.43 -6.81
C GLU A 268 -5.11 -8.21 -7.82
N SER A 269 -5.75 -9.31 -7.41
CA SER A 269 -6.67 -10.06 -8.28
C SER A 269 -7.77 -9.19 -8.93
N PRO A 270 -8.38 -8.19 -8.25
CA PRO A 270 -9.34 -7.28 -8.88
C PRO A 270 -8.78 -6.48 -10.05
N LEU A 271 -7.59 -5.90 -9.87
CA LEU A 271 -6.83 -5.22 -10.92
C LEU A 271 -6.61 -6.14 -12.12
N HIS A 272 -6.02 -7.32 -11.88
CA HIS A 272 -5.71 -8.29 -12.94
C HIS A 272 -6.98 -8.74 -13.67
N SER A 273 -8.10 -8.88 -12.96
CA SER A 273 -9.40 -9.26 -13.52
C SER A 273 -9.90 -8.24 -14.56
N ILE A 274 -9.80 -6.94 -14.27
CA ILE A 274 -10.17 -5.89 -15.24
C ILE A 274 -9.28 -5.92 -16.47
N ILE A 275 -7.96 -6.04 -16.28
CA ILE A 275 -7.02 -6.06 -17.39
C ILE A 275 -7.25 -7.31 -18.25
N GLN A 276 -7.39 -8.49 -17.65
CA GLN A 276 -7.70 -9.74 -18.34
C GLN A 276 -9.09 -9.73 -19.00
N LYS A 277 -10.04 -8.91 -18.54
CA LYS A 277 -11.32 -8.76 -19.26
C LYS A 277 -11.19 -7.97 -20.56
N HIS A 278 -10.25 -7.02 -20.65
CA HIS A 278 -10.20 -6.05 -21.75
C HIS A 278 -8.95 -6.13 -22.63
N LYS A 279 -7.90 -6.84 -22.21
CA LYS A 279 -6.63 -6.94 -22.95
C LYS A 279 -6.31 -8.39 -23.29
N LYS A 280 -5.95 -8.67 -24.54
CA LYS A 280 -5.64 -10.03 -25.01
C LYS A 280 -4.29 -10.58 -24.55
N SER A 281 -3.46 -9.77 -23.90
CA SER A 281 -2.15 -10.19 -23.39
C SER A 281 -2.25 -11.42 -22.50
N LYS A 282 -1.32 -12.36 -22.70
CA LYS A 282 -1.32 -13.63 -21.98
C LYS A 282 -0.79 -13.48 -20.55
N ILE A 283 0.24 -12.67 -20.36
CA ILE A 283 0.96 -12.48 -19.09
C ILE A 283 0.78 -11.03 -18.63
N ILE A 284 0.51 -10.87 -17.34
CA ILE A 284 0.50 -9.57 -16.65
C ILE A 284 1.43 -9.70 -15.46
N VAL A 285 2.35 -8.76 -15.32
CA VAL A 285 3.26 -8.68 -14.18
C VAL A 285 3.02 -7.37 -13.46
N HIS A 286 2.70 -7.48 -12.18
CA HIS A 286 2.75 -6.39 -11.23
C HIS A 286 4.02 -6.52 -10.38
N PHE A 287 4.78 -5.45 -10.25
CA PHE A 287 6.00 -5.40 -9.45
C PHE A 287 6.16 -4.01 -8.82
N HIS A 288 7.16 -3.85 -7.94
CA HIS A 288 7.45 -2.58 -7.29
C HIS A 288 8.93 -2.22 -7.41
N CYS A 289 9.22 -1.28 -8.30
CA CYS A 289 10.53 -0.68 -8.45
C CYS A 289 10.47 0.81 -8.04
N PRO A 290 10.92 1.18 -6.83
CA PRO A 290 10.88 2.58 -6.38
C PRO A 290 11.53 3.55 -7.37
N LYS A 291 12.63 3.13 -8.02
CA LYS A 291 13.30 3.91 -9.06
C LYS A 291 12.33 4.30 -10.19
N MET A 292 11.50 3.36 -10.66
CA MET A 292 10.52 3.59 -11.72
C MET A 292 9.29 4.34 -11.20
N THR A 293 8.72 3.90 -10.07
CA THR A 293 7.51 4.49 -9.46
C THR A 293 7.65 6.00 -9.24
N TYR A 294 8.83 6.47 -8.85
CA TYR A 294 9.11 7.87 -8.55
C TYR A 294 9.93 8.59 -9.63
N SER A 295 10.21 7.96 -10.78
CA SER A 295 10.99 8.58 -11.87
C SER A 295 10.22 9.74 -12.51
N THR A 296 10.89 10.88 -12.65
CA THR A 296 10.35 12.05 -13.36
C THR A 296 10.23 11.80 -14.86
N ASN A 297 11.12 11.00 -15.43
CA ASN A 297 11.15 10.63 -16.86
C ASN A 297 9.95 9.75 -17.27
N LEU A 298 9.39 9.00 -16.32
CA LEU A 298 8.30 8.06 -16.58
C LEU A 298 6.91 8.60 -16.21
N LYS A 299 6.79 9.87 -15.79
CA LYS A 299 5.51 10.49 -15.37
C LYS A 299 4.36 10.28 -16.36
N ARG A 300 4.62 10.24 -17.67
CA ARG A 300 3.60 10.02 -18.71
C ARG A 300 2.93 8.64 -18.67
N PHE A 301 3.56 7.66 -18.00
CA PHE A 301 3.03 6.32 -17.81
C PHE A 301 2.25 6.17 -16.51
N ASN A 302 2.18 7.21 -15.69
CA ASN A 302 1.50 7.17 -14.40
C ASN A 302 -0.01 7.30 -14.54
N THR A 303 -0.76 6.56 -13.72
CA THR A 303 -2.15 6.90 -13.43
C THR A 303 -2.24 8.34 -12.90
N ILE A 304 -3.35 9.02 -13.19
CA ILE A 304 -3.54 10.44 -12.85
C ILE A 304 -3.47 10.63 -11.33
N LYS A 305 -4.11 9.71 -10.60
CA LYS A 305 -4.21 9.71 -9.14
C LYS A 305 -3.86 8.35 -8.56
N TYR A 306 -3.65 8.32 -7.24
CA TYR A 306 -3.59 7.10 -6.45
C TYR A 306 -4.98 6.46 -6.38
N ASP A 307 -5.03 5.13 -6.48
CA ASP A 307 -6.22 4.32 -6.20
C ASP A 307 -5.89 3.28 -5.12
N ARG A 308 -6.92 2.88 -4.38
CA ARG A 308 -6.82 1.95 -3.26
C ARG A 308 -6.49 0.53 -3.72
N TYR A 309 -5.70 -0.18 -2.91
CA TYR A 309 -5.31 -1.57 -3.17
C TYR A 309 -6.50 -2.51 -3.25
N GLY A 310 -6.36 -3.56 -4.07
CA GLY A 310 -7.33 -4.64 -4.15
C GLY A 310 -8.75 -4.21 -4.49
N THR A 311 -8.91 -3.16 -5.30
CA THR A 311 -10.21 -2.72 -5.84
C THR A 311 -10.21 -2.81 -7.36
N PHE A 312 -11.39 -2.96 -7.98
CA PHE A 312 -11.52 -2.95 -9.44
C PHE A 312 -11.31 -1.56 -10.07
N ALA A 313 -11.41 -0.48 -9.28
CA ALA A 313 -11.31 0.90 -9.76
C ALA A 313 -9.94 1.19 -10.42
N ILE A 314 -8.86 0.66 -9.84
CA ILE A 314 -7.50 0.85 -10.36
C ILE A 314 -7.33 0.27 -11.77
N GLY A 315 -7.94 -0.90 -12.03
CA GLY A 315 -7.92 -1.54 -13.33
C GLY A 315 -8.49 -0.63 -14.42
N ARG A 316 -9.57 0.12 -14.14
CA ARG A 316 -10.21 1.02 -15.11
C ARG A 316 -9.32 2.22 -15.47
N GLN A 317 -8.57 2.77 -14.50
CA GLN A 317 -7.60 3.83 -14.80
C GLN A 317 -6.46 3.31 -15.69
N LEU A 318 -5.96 2.12 -15.38
CA LEU A 318 -4.87 1.51 -16.15
C LEU A 318 -5.25 1.23 -17.59
N LEU A 319 -6.49 0.81 -17.87
CA LEU A 319 -6.94 0.56 -19.25
C LEU A 319 -6.78 1.78 -20.16
N LYS A 320 -6.90 3.00 -19.62
CA LYS A 320 -6.71 4.24 -20.39
C LYS A 320 -5.26 4.42 -20.85
N ILE A 321 -4.29 3.98 -20.04
CA ILE A 321 -2.86 4.10 -20.34
C ILE A 321 -2.37 2.89 -21.15
N LEU A 322 -2.72 1.69 -20.70
CA LEU A 322 -2.42 0.41 -21.37
C LEU A 322 -3.07 0.28 -22.75
N GLY A 323 -3.94 1.22 -23.15
CA GLY A 323 -4.44 1.41 -24.50
C GLY A 323 -3.34 1.58 -25.54
N LYS A 324 -2.33 2.40 -25.22
CA LYS A 324 -1.26 2.80 -26.13
C LYS A 324 0.08 2.11 -25.81
N GLU A 325 0.22 1.60 -24.60
CA GLU A 325 1.50 1.13 -24.05
C GLU A 325 1.34 -0.25 -23.39
N LYS A 326 2.43 -1.05 -23.36
CA LYS A 326 2.47 -2.33 -22.62
C LYS A 326 2.97 -2.19 -21.18
N PHE A 327 3.19 -0.96 -20.74
CA PHE A 327 3.72 -0.59 -19.43
C PHE A 327 2.90 0.55 -18.85
N CYS A 328 2.64 0.49 -17.55
CA CYS A 328 1.99 1.56 -16.81
C CYS A 328 2.49 1.58 -15.36
N ILE A 329 2.48 2.77 -14.76
CA ILE A 329 2.81 3.00 -13.36
C ILE A 329 1.52 3.36 -12.62
N MET A 330 1.14 2.57 -11.64
CA MET A 330 0.13 2.95 -10.66
C MET A 330 0.77 3.93 -9.69
N LYS A 331 0.36 5.20 -9.76
CA LYS A 331 0.96 6.30 -8.98
C LYS A 331 1.06 5.92 -7.49
N TYR A 332 2.26 5.95 -6.91
CA TYR A 332 2.58 5.58 -5.51
C TYR A 332 2.29 4.12 -5.09
N HIS A 333 2.01 3.25 -6.05
CA HIS A 333 1.74 1.84 -5.81
C HIS A 333 2.87 0.98 -6.38
N GLY A 334 3.00 0.91 -7.71
CA GLY A 334 3.96 0.06 -8.41
C GLY A 334 3.65 -0.01 -9.89
N GLU A 335 4.26 -0.96 -10.59
CA GLU A 335 4.24 -1.04 -12.05
C GLU A 335 3.39 -2.20 -12.55
N ILE A 336 2.90 -2.08 -13.79
CA ILE A 336 2.21 -3.13 -14.55
C ILE A 336 2.85 -3.27 -15.92
N ILE A 337 3.18 -4.51 -16.30
CA ILE A 337 3.62 -4.87 -17.65
C ILE A 337 2.70 -5.94 -18.22
N LEU A 338 2.38 -5.80 -19.52
CA LEU A 338 1.66 -6.78 -20.32
C LEU A 338 2.59 -7.43 -21.34
N GLY A 339 2.44 -8.73 -21.57
CA GLY A 339 3.19 -9.46 -22.59
C GLY A 339 2.55 -10.80 -22.94
N ASN A 340 3.08 -11.49 -23.93
CA ASN A 340 2.61 -12.80 -24.37
C ASN A 340 3.54 -13.95 -23.93
N ASP A 341 4.80 -13.64 -23.67
CA ASP A 341 5.83 -14.56 -23.18
C ASP A 341 6.85 -13.83 -22.28
N ASN A 342 7.73 -14.58 -21.63
CA ASN A 342 8.72 -14.02 -20.70
C ASN A 342 9.74 -13.13 -21.38
N SER A 343 10.11 -13.43 -22.63
CA SER A 343 11.10 -12.66 -23.38
C SER A 343 10.58 -11.25 -23.70
N GLU A 344 9.30 -11.13 -24.03
CA GLU A 344 8.64 -9.84 -24.20
C GLU A 344 8.60 -9.05 -22.89
N ILE A 345 8.15 -9.65 -21.79
CA ILE A 345 8.12 -9.00 -20.47
C ILE A 345 9.52 -8.50 -20.07
N LYS A 346 10.54 -9.36 -20.18
CA LYS A 346 11.93 -9.04 -19.83
C LYS A 346 12.50 -7.89 -20.66
N ARG A 347 12.23 -7.86 -21.97
CA ARG A 347 12.65 -6.75 -22.85
C ARG A 347 11.99 -5.44 -22.43
N THR A 348 10.70 -5.45 -22.13
CA THR A 348 9.97 -4.27 -21.66
C THR A 348 10.52 -3.77 -20.32
N LEU A 349 10.77 -4.67 -19.36
CA LEU A 349 11.41 -4.35 -18.08
C LEU A 349 12.75 -3.63 -18.28
N ILE A 350 13.66 -4.22 -19.07
CA ILE A 350 14.98 -3.64 -19.33
C ILE A 350 14.87 -2.27 -20.00
N LYS A 351 13.94 -2.09 -20.94
CA LYS A 351 13.69 -0.79 -21.60
C LYS A 351 13.34 0.28 -20.58
N PHE A 352 12.37 0.02 -19.70
CA PHE A 352 11.90 1.03 -18.76
C PHE A 352 12.81 1.25 -17.56
N ASP A 353 13.56 0.23 -17.14
CA ASP A 353 14.60 0.39 -16.12
C ASP A 353 15.73 1.33 -16.58
N LYS A 354 16.09 1.28 -17.88
CA LYS A 354 17.05 2.23 -18.48
C LYS A 354 16.52 3.66 -18.60
N LEU A 355 15.20 3.83 -18.76
CA LEU A 355 14.56 5.14 -18.87
C LEU A 355 14.29 5.79 -17.51
N ALA A 356 14.11 4.96 -16.48
CA ALA A 356 13.92 5.40 -15.10
C ALA A 356 15.21 6.00 -14.55
#